data_AF-A0A087RUF0-F1
#
_entry.id   AF-A0A087RUF0-F1
#
_cell.length_a   1.000
_cell.length_b   1.000
_cell.length_c   1.000
_cell.angle_alpha   90.00
_cell.angle_beta   90.00
_cell.angle_gamma   90.00
#
_symmetry.space_group_name_H-M   'P 1'
#
loop_
_entity.id
_entity.type
_entity.pdbx_description
1 polymer ?
#
loop_
_entity_poly.entity_id
_entity_poly.type
_entity_poly.pdbx_seq_one_letter_code
_entity_poly.pdbx_strand_id
1 'polypeptide(L)'
;MLQVVTDDRLTLFAEMEKKYEQKDTEYFIKLLDHPDYVVRTRATCILVDFGGEDKVPYIAKVLKNDDNELVRHEAAFSLGQMCYSSSVPPLTDATLNDPSMFVRHEAAIALGVVGNKDAKDALEKALDDPDKPVVESAVVALSNIEFMEKLSKNEKFAKLTGG
;
A
#
# COMPACT_ATOMS: atom_id res chain seq x y z
N MET A 1 24.95 16.87 18.19
CA MET A 1 23.49 16.65 18.22
C MET A 1 23.06 16.41 16.78
N LEU A 2 22.41 15.30 16.46
CA LEU A 2 21.94 15.03 15.09
C LEU A 2 20.86 16.07 14.76
N GLN A 3 21.09 16.93 13.78
CA GLN A 3 20.08 17.89 13.33
C GLN A 3 19.08 17.13 12.44
N VAL A 4 17.99 16.66 13.07
CA VAL A 4 16.98 15.81 12.41
C VAL A 4 16.07 16.58 11.45
N VAL A 5 15.96 17.90 11.59
CA VAL A 5 15.26 18.80 10.67
C VAL A 5 16.31 19.73 10.04
N THR A 6 16.51 19.59 8.73
CA THR A 6 17.50 20.34 7.97
C THR A 6 16.85 21.43 7.12
N ASP A 7 17.56 22.53 6.90
CA ASP A 7 17.10 23.62 6.02
C ASP A 7 16.91 23.13 4.58
N ASP A 8 17.74 22.18 4.14
CA ASP A 8 17.60 21.53 2.83
C ASP A 8 16.26 20.81 2.70
N ARG A 9 15.84 20.07 3.74
CA ARG A 9 14.55 19.37 3.73
C ARG A 9 13.38 20.36 3.74
N LEU A 10 13.46 21.40 4.56
CA LEU A 10 12.42 22.43 4.61
C LEU A 10 12.30 23.18 3.27
N THR A 11 13.43 23.48 2.65
CA THR A 11 13.49 24.09 1.31
C THR A 11 12.85 23.19 0.26
N LEU A 12 13.23 21.90 0.23
CA LEU A 12 12.64 20.92 -0.69
C LEU A 12 11.14 20.73 -0.43
N PHE A 13 10.69 20.75 0.82
CA PHE A 13 9.27 20.65 1.15
C PHE A 13 8.45 21.85 0.65
N ALA A 14 9.01 23.06 0.73
CA ALA A 14 8.38 24.24 0.13
C ALA A 14 8.31 24.15 -1.41
N GLU A 15 9.30 23.51 -2.05
CA GLU A 15 9.22 23.20 -3.49
C GLU A 15 8.16 22.14 -3.78
N MET A 16 8.12 21.05 -3.00
CA MET A 16 7.11 20.01 -3.11
C MET A 16 5.69 20.59 -2.99
N GLU A 17 5.44 21.54 -2.10
CA GLU A 17 4.13 22.20 -1.97
C GLU A 17 3.71 22.90 -3.27
N LYS A 18 4.61 23.66 -3.90
CA LYS A 18 4.34 24.31 -5.20
C LYS A 18 4.08 23.28 -6.31
N LYS A 19 4.82 22.17 -6.30
CA LYS A 19 4.65 21.08 -7.27
C LYS A 19 3.37 20.28 -7.05
N TYR A 20 2.95 20.17 -5.80
CA TYR A 20 1.69 19.56 -5.41
C TYR A 20 0.50 20.34 -5.97
N GLU A 21 0.49 21.67 -5.81
CA GLU A 21 -0.55 22.55 -6.38
C GLU A 21 -0.68 22.42 -7.90
N GLN A 22 0.43 22.12 -8.58
CA GLN A 22 0.49 21.92 -10.03
C GLN A 22 0.09 20.50 -10.47
N LYS A 23 -0.14 19.57 -9.53
CA LYS A 23 -0.32 18.14 -9.78
C LYS A 23 0.80 17.53 -10.63
N ASP A 24 2.04 17.97 -10.40
CA ASP A 24 3.23 17.54 -11.14
C ASP A 24 3.62 16.11 -10.78
N THR A 25 2.92 15.14 -11.37
CA THR A 25 3.09 13.70 -11.06
C THR A 25 4.50 13.22 -11.38
N GLU A 26 5.10 13.68 -12.49
CA GLU A 26 6.45 13.29 -12.89
C GLU A 26 7.51 13.75 -11.89
N TYR A 27 7.34 14.94 -11.30
CA TYR A 27 8.21 15.43 -10.25
C TYR A 27 8.21 14.49 -9.03
N PHE A 28 7.03 14.08 -8.55
CA PHE A 28 6.95 13.20 -7.38
C PHE A 28 7.40 11.76 -7.69
N ILE A 29 7.19 11.25 -8.90
CA ILE A 29 7.75 9.96 -9.32
C ILE A 29 9.29 9.96 -9.20
N LYS A 30 9.96 11.05 -9.60
CA LYS A 30 11.42 11.16 -9.47
C LYS A 30 11.88 11.17 -8.02
N LEU A 31 11.08 11.74 -7.11
CA LEU A 31 11.40 11.78 -5.68
C LEU A 31 11.30 10.41 -4.99
N LEU A 32 10.71 9.40 -5.62
CA LEU A 32 10.70 8.03 -5.10
C LEU A 32 12.09 7.37 -5.07
N ASP A 33 13.07 7.90 -5.80
CA ASP A 33 14.46 7.42 -5.77
C ASP A 33 15.39 8.40 -5.00
N HIS A 34 14.83 9.33 -4.21
CA HIS A 34 15.59 10.34 -3.47
C HIS A 34 16.41 9.70 -2.31
N PRO A 35 17.66 10.16 -2.03
CA PRO A 35 18.49 9.57 -0.97
C PRO A 35 17.91 9.70 0.44
N ASP A 36 17.16 10.77 0.74
CA ASP A 36 16.46 10.94 2.02
C ASP A 36 15.14 10.14 2.02
N TYR A 37 15.04 9.13 2.89
CA TYR A 37 13.85 8.30 3.04
C TYR A 37 12.60 9.11 3.43
N VAL A 38 12.74 10.23 4.14
CA VAL A 38 11.60 11.10 4.51
C VAL A 38 10.98 11.73 3.25
N VAL A 39 11.82 12.08 2.27
CA VAL A 39 11.36 12.62 0.98
C VAL A 39 10.65 11.54 0.19
N ARG A 40 11.20 10.31 0.15
CA ARG A 40 10.57 9.16 -0.52
C ARG A 40 9.20 8.84 0.08
N THR A 41 9.11 8.72 1.41
CA THR A 41 7.84 8.53 2.13
C THR A 41 6.82 9.60 1.74
N ARG A 42 7.21 10.88 1.76
CA ARG A 42 6.29 11.98 1.43
C ARG A 42 5.86 11.96 -0.03
N ALA A 43 6.76 11.63 -0.95
CA ALA A 43 6.43 11.49 -2.37
C ALA A 43 5.45 10.34 -2.62
N THR A 44 5.62 9.20 -1.93
CA THR A 44 4.66 8.08 -1.94
C THR A 44 3.26 8.54 -1.53
N CYS A 45 3.10 9.21 -0.39
CA CYS A 45 1.79 9.68 0.08
C CYS A 45 1.14 10.68 -0.90
N ILE A 46 1.92 11.58 -1.50
CA ILE A 46 1.42 12.58 -2.44
C ILE A 46 0.91 11.93 -3.74
N LEU A 47 1.61 10.90 -4.24
CA LEU A 47 1.17 10.18 -5.43
C LEU A 47 -0.15 9.42 -5.19
N VAL A 48 -0.39 8.94 -3.97
CA VAL A 48 -1.68 8.35 -3.57
C VAL A 48 -2.79 9.39 -3.60
N ASP A 49 -2.56 10.58 -3.03
CA ASP A 49 -3.54 11.66 -3.00
C ASP A 49 -3.91 12.15 -4.41
N PHE A 50 -2.93 12.20 -5.33
CA PHE A 50 -3.20 12.48 -6.74
C PHE A 50 -4.12 11.43 -7.39
N GLY A 51 -4.08 10.20 -6.89
CA GLY A 51 -4.88 9.08 -7.36
C GLY A 51 -4.53 8.61 -8.77
N GLY A 52 -5.25 7.59 -9.21
CA GLY A 52 -5.06 6.97 -10.53
C GLY A 52 -4.30 5.65 -10.47
N GLU A 53 -4.84 4.66 -11.18
CA GLU A 53 -4.26 3.32 -11.24
C GLU A 53 -2.89 3.31 -11.92
N ASP A 54 -2.59 4.29 -12.77
CA ASP A 54 -1.30 4.46 -13.41
C ASP A 54 -0.15 4.74 -12.43
N LYS A 55 -0.45 5.06 -11.16
CA LYS A 55 0.56 5.27 -10.10
C LYS A 55 0.96 3.97 -9.43
N VAL A 56 0.11 2.94 -9.48
CA VAL A 56 0.32 1.64 -8.81
C VAL A 56 1.69 1.03 -9.13
N PRO A 57 2.18 0.98 -10.39
CA PRO A 57 3.49 0.40 -10.68
C PRO A 57 4.66 1.11 -9.98
N TYR A 58 4.57 2.42 -9.78
CA TYR A 58 5.61 3.20 -9.10
C TYR A 58 5.62 2.91 -7.60
N ILE A 59 4.46 2.88 -6.97
CA ILE A 59 4.36 2.55 -5.53
C ILE A 59 4.72 1.08 -5.28
N ALA A 60 4.35 0.18 -6.19
CA ALA A 60 4.77 -1.23 -6.16
C ALA A 60 6.31 -1.38 -6.25
N LYS A 61 6.98 -0.55 -7.08
CA LYS A 61 8.45 -0.53 -7.14
C LYS A 61 9.05 -0.12 -5.80
N VAL A 62 8.47 0.86 -5.11
CA VAL A 62 8.91 1.30 -3.76
C VAL A 62 8.71 0.17 -2.76
N LEU A 63 7.52 -0.43 -2.70
CA LEU A 63 7.23 -1.57 -1.84
C LEU A 63 8.21 -2.73 -2.05
N LYS A 64 8.66 -2.98 -3.29
CA LYS A 64 9.56 -4.10 -3.56
C LYS A 64 11.03 -3.82 -3.26
N ASN A 65 11.50 -2.60 -3.55
CA ASN A 65 12.93 -2.33 -3.71
C ASN A 65 13.51 -1.30 -2.74
N ASP A 66 12.69 -0.59 -1.97
CA ASP A 66 13.22 0.43 -1.04
C ASP A 66 14.06 -0.22 0.07
N ASP A 67 15.21 0.39 0.37
CA ASP A 67 16.14 -0.14 1.38
C ASP A 67 15.61 0.07 2.81
N ASN A 68 14.68 1.00 3.00
CA ASN A 68 14.12 1.35 4.29
C ASN A 68 12.75 0.68 4.49
N GLU A 69 12.62 -0.14 5.52
CA GLU A 69 11.38 -0.85 5.82
C GLU A 69 10.20 0.07 6.12
N LEU A 70 10.43 1.28 6.66
CA LEU A 70 9.37 2.26 6.89
C LEU A 70 8.80 2.79 5.58
N VAL A 71 9.64 2.97 4.56
CA VAL A 71 9.19 3.42 3.24
C VAL A 71 8.44 2.30 2.52
N ARG A 72 8.92 1.05 2.63
CA ARG A 72 8.18 -0.12 2.11
C ARG A 72 6.84 -0.30 2.80
N HIS A 73 6.79 -0.16 4.13
CA HIS A 73 5.56 -0.19 4.91
C HIS A 73 4.57 0.87 4.43
N GLU A 74 5.01 2.13 4.29
CA GLU A 74 4.16 3.21 3.76
C GLU A 74 3.65 2.89 2.34
N ALA A 75 4.48 2.28 1.49
CA ALA A 75 4.06 1.88 0.16
C ALA A 75 3.00 0.76 0.18
N ALA A 76 3.09 -0.21 1.09
CA ALA A 76 2.05 -1.22 1.30
C ALA A 76 0.73 -0.58 1.74
N PHE A 77 0.77 0.27 2.76
CA PHE A 77 -0.39 1.02 3.25
C PHE A 77 -1.04 1.84 2.11
N SER A 78 -0.22 2.59 1.38
CA SER A 78 -0.60 3.42 0.23
C SER A 78 -1.32 2.60 -0.86
N LEU A 79 -0.77 1.44 -1.25
CA LEU A 79 -1.39 0.55 -2.23
C LEU A 79 -2.76 0.01 -1.75
N GLY A 80 -2.89 -0.24 -0.45
CA GLY A 80 -4.15 -0.59 0.19
C GLY A 80 -5.18 0.54 0.08
N GLN A 81 -4.79 1.78 0.40
CA GLN A 81 -5.67 2.96 0.31
C GLN A 81 -6.15 3.26 -1.11
N MET A 82 -5.31 2.99 -2.12
CA MET A 82 -5.68 3.19 -3.52
C MET A 82 -6.78 2.22 -3.99
N CYS A 83 -6.97 1.07 -3.32
CA CYS A 83 -8.02 0.09 -3.58
C CYS A 83 -8.10 -0.45 -5.03
N TYR A 84 -7.00 -0.38 -5.81
CA TYR A 84 -6.97 -0.96 -7.15
C TYR A 84 -6.64 -2.46 -7.12
N SER A 85 -7.29 -3.25 -7.97
CA SER A 85 -6.99 -4.68 -8.08
C SER A 85 -5.58 -4.94 -8.62
N SER A 86 -4.99 -4.01 -9.37
CA SER A 86 -3.58 -4.07 -9.79
C SER A 86 -2.58 -3.97 -8.62
N SER A 87 -3.01 -3.54 -7.42
CA SER A 87 -2.21 -3.59 -6.20
C SER A 87 -2.08 -5.01 -5.63
N VAL A 88 -2.94 -5.96 -6.01
CA VAL A 88 -2.97 -7.31 -5.41
C VAL A 88 -1.66 -8.07 -5.63
N PRO A 89 -1.09 -8.16 -6.85
CA PRO A 89 0.17 -8.88 -7.06
C PRO A 89 1.35 -8.37 -6.21
N PRO A 90 1.67 -7.06 -6.18
CA PRO A 90 2.78 -6.58 -5.35
C PRO A 90 2.51 -6.71 -3.85
N LEU A 91 1.27 -6.53 -3.40
CA LEU A 91 0.91 -6.74 -1.99
C LEU A 91 1.03 -8.22 -1.60
N THR A 92 0.60 -9.15 -2.45
CA THR A 92 0.78 -10.60 -2.25
C THR A 92 2.25 -10.97 -2.12
N ASP A 93 3.11 -10.46 -3.00
CA ASP A 93 4.55 -10.71 -2.91
C ASP A 93 5.13 -10.17 -1.59
N ALA A 94 4.77 -8.94 -1.19
CA ALA A 94 5.23 -8.37 0.07
C ALA A 94 4.75 -9.15 1.29
N THR A 95 3.47 -9.55 1.34
CA THR A 95 2.91 -10.37 2.42
C THR A 95 3.68 -11.67 2.62
N LEU A 96 4.16 -12.30 1.56
CA LEU A 96 4.82 -13.61 1.62
C LEU A 96 6.33 -13.52 1.78
N ASN A 97 6.96 -12.45 1.25
CA ASN A 97 8.39 -12.44 0.98
C ASN A 97 9.13 -11.22 1.56
N ASP A 98 8.47 -10.19 2.11
CA ASP A 98 9.22 -9.06 2.67
C ASP A 98 10.01 -9.49 3.93
N PRO A 99 11.31 -9.13 4.03
CA PRO A 99 12.11 -9.50 5.20
C PRO A 99 11.62 -8.87 6.51
N SER A 100 10.91 -7.75 6.45
CA SER A 100 10.39 -7.07 7.63
C SER A 100 8.99 -7.55 7.97
N MET A 101 8.77 -7.99 9.22
CA MET A 101 7.43 -8.38 9.66
C MET A 101 6.44 -7.22 9.60
N PHE A 102 6.92 -5.98 9.81
CA PHE A 102 6.08 -4.78 9.72
C PHE A 102 5.50 -4.60 8.32
N VAL A 103 6.32 -4.82 7.29
CA VAL A 103 5.86 -4.71 5.89
C VAL A 103 4.93 -5.87 5.53
N ARG A 104 5.24 -7.12 5.95
CA ARG A 104 4.35 -8.26 5.70
C ARG A 104 2.98 -8.07 6.35
N HIS A 105 2.96 -7.59 7.59
CA HIS A 105 1.75 -7.25 8.35
C HIS A 105 0.90 -6.21 7.63
N GLU A 106 1.50 -5.08 7.25
CA GLU A 106 0.80 -4.00 6.56
C GLU A 106 0.30 -4.44 5.17
N ALA A 107 1.11 -5.20 4.42
CA ALA A 107 0.70 -5.75 3.13
C ALA A 107 -0.51 -6.70 3.26
N ALA A 108 -0.56 -7.53 4.31
CA ALA A 108 -1.71 -8.39 4.58
C ALA A 108 -2.97 -7.57 4.90
N ILE A 109 -2.86 -6.48 5.68
CA ILE A 109 -3.97 -5.56 5.93
C ILE A 109 -4.44 -4.94 4.61
N ALA A 110 -3.51 -4.42 3.81
CA ALA A 110 -3.79 -3.78 2.53
C ALA A 110 -4.54 -4.73 1.57
N LEU A 111 -4.17 -6.01 1.50
CA LEU A 111 -4.92 -7.02 0.73
C LEU A 111 -6.39 -7.14 1.20
N GLY A 112 -6.62 -7.13 2.51
CA GLY A 112 -7.96 -7.13 3.10
C GLY A 112 -8.76 -5.87 2.77
N VAL A 113 -8.10 -4.70 2.71
CA VAL A 113 -8.71 -3.41 2.32
C VAL A 113 -9.07 -3.39 0.85
N VAL A 114 -8.19 -3.87 -0.04
CA VAL A 114 -8.50 -4.02 -1.46
C VAL A 114 -9.67 -4.99 -1.67
N GLY A 115 -9.79 -6.01 -0.83
CA GLY A 115 -10.97 -6.89 -0.78
C GLY A 115 -11.10 -7.82 -1.99
N ASN A 116 -10.05 -7.96 -2.80
CA ASN A 116 -10.06 -8.82 -3.97
C ASN A 116 -9.80 -10.29 -3.55
N LYS A 117 -10.69 -11.19 -3.96
CA LYS A 117 -10.61 -12.63 -3.67
C LYS A 117 -9.33 -13.31 -4.18
N ASP A 118 -8.66 -12.74 -5.18
CA ASP A 118 -7.41 -13.29 -5.71
C ASP A 118 -6.28 -13.24 -4.68
N ALA A 119 -6.44 -12.48 -3.59
CA ALA A 119 -5.53 -12.44 -2.45
C ALA A 119 -5.66 -13.61 -1.47
N LYS A 120 -6.74 -14.40 -1.54
CA LYS A 120 -7.05 -15.43 -0.52
C LYS A 120 -5.92 -16.44 -0.34
N ASP A 121 -5.40 -17.00 -1.42
CA ASP A 121 -4.34 -18.01 -1.37
C ASP A 121 -3.07 -17.49 -0.67
N ALA A 122 -2.75 -16.20 -0.82
CA ALA A 122 -1.60 -15.59 -0.17
C ALA A 122 -1.86 -15.36 1.32
N LEU A 123 -3.05 -14.88 1.66
CA LEU A 123 -3.45 -14.66 3.05
C LEU A 123 -3.59 -15.99 3.83
N GLU A 124 -4.05 -17.06 3.20
CA GLU A 124 -4.08 -18.39 3.80
C GLU A 124 -2.68 -18.89 4.15
N LYS A 125 -1.69 -18.67 3.26
CA LYS A 125 -0.28 -18.98 3.56
C LYS A 125 0.29 -18.10 4.68
N ALA A 126 -0.14 -16.85 4.76
CA ALA A 126 0.29 -15.93 5.82
C ALA A 126 -0.23 -16.33 7.23
N LEU A 127 -1.15 -17.29 7.33
CA LEU A 127 -1.55 -17.87 8.62
C LEU A 127 -0.45 -18.72 9.25
N ASP A 128 0.52 -19.18 8.47
CA ASP A 128 1.71 -19.91 8.92
C ASP A 128 2.93 -19.00 9.12
N ASP A 129 2.77 -17.68 9.05
CA ASP A 129 3.87 -16.72 9.28
C ASP A 129 4.42 -16.85 10.73
N PRO A 130 5.74 -16.81 10.94
CA PRO A 130 6.33 -16.91 12.28
C PRO A 130 5.94 -15.73 13.19
N ASP A 131 5.60 -14.58 12.62
CA ASP A 131 5.27 -13.36 13.34
C ASP A 131 3.76 -13.24 13.54
N LYS A 132 3.32 -13.38 14.79
CA LYS A 132 1.91 -13.29 15.19
C LYS A 132 1.15 -12.08 14.61
N PRO A 133 1.71 -10.85 14.53
CA PRO A 133 1.01 -9.73 13.90
C PRO A 133 0.63 -9.97 12.43
N VAL A 134 1.42 -10.72 11.67
CA VAL A 134 1.12 -11.05 10.27
C VAL A 134 -0.06 -12.03 10.21
N VAL A 135 -0.04 -13.05 11.07
CA VAL A 135 -1.14 -14.02 11.21
C VAL A 135 -2.46 -13.33 11.57
N GLU A 136 -2.43 -12.42 12.55
CA GLU A 136 -3.63 -11.67 12.97
C GLU A 136 -4.19 -10.79 11.83
N SER A 137 -3.32 -10.12 11.07
CA SER A 137 -3.73 -9.37 9.88
C SER A 137 -4.33 -10.26 8.79
N ALA A 138 -3.74 -11.43 8.55
CA ALA A 138 -4.26 -12.39 7.58
C ALA A 138 -5.68 -12.87 7.97
N VAL A 139 -5.92 -13.16 9.25
CA VAL A 139 -7.25 -13.52 9.77
C VAL A 139 -8.27 -12.41 9.53
N VAL A 140 -7.90 -11.15 9.83
CA VAL A 140 -8.78 -9.99 9.60
C VAL A 140 -9.07 -9.82 8.11
N ALA A 141 -8.05 -9.88 7.26
CA ALA A 141 -8.17 -9.71 5.81
C ALA A 141 -9.05 -10.79 5.17
N LEU A 142 -8.83 -12.07 5.52
CA LEU A 142 -9.68 -13.18 5.05
C LEU A 142 -11.13 -13.01 5.48
N SER A 143 -11.36 -12.60 6.72
CA SER A 143 -12.71 -12.34 7.25
C SER A 143 -13.42 -11.23 6.46
N ASN A 144 -12.71 -10.15 6.14
CA ASN A 144 -13.23 -9.03 5.35
C ASN A 144 -13.58 -9.46 3.91
N ILE A 145 -12.68 -10.17 3.24
CA ILE A 145 -12.91 -10.66 1.87
C ILE A 145 -14.12 -11.61 1.84
N GLU A 146 -14.20 -12.55 2.78
CA GLU A 146 -15.33 -13.49 2.87
C GLU A 146 -16.67 -12.77 3.13
N PHE A 147 -16.66 -11.73 3.97
CA PHE A 147 -17.84 -10.90 4.21
C PHE A 147 -18.28 -10.15 2.95
N MET A 148 -17.34 -9.52 2.23
CA MET A 148 -17.60 -8.81 0.97
C MET A 148 -18.17 -9.73 -0.10
N GLU A 149 -17.64 -10.95 -0.24
CA GLU A 149 -18.17 -11.93 -1.19
C GLU A 149 -19.61 -12.33 -0.87
N LYS A 150 -19.94 -12.55 0.41
CA LYS A 150 -21.32 -12.86 0.86
C LYS A 150 -22.29 -11.72 0.57
N LEU A 151 -21.90 -10.48 0.88
CA LEU A 151 -22.70 -9.30 0.54
C LEU A 151 -22.96 -9.21 -0.97
N SER A 152 -21.92 -9.41 -1.79
CA SER A 152 -22.05 -9.34 -3.25
C SER A 152 -23.01 -10.41 -3.82
N LYS A 153 -23.04 -11.61 -3.23
CA LYS A 153 -23.97 -12.68 -3.61
C LYS A 153 -25.41 -12.31 -3.27
N ASN A 154 -25.63 -11.71 -2.10
CA ASN A 154 -26.96 -11.27 -1.68
C ASN A 154 -27.49 -10.14 -2.59
N GLU A 155 -26.66 -9.16 -2.94
CA GLU A 155 -27.06 -8.10 -3.89
C GLU A 155 -27.36 -8.65 -5.29
N LYS A 156 -26.52 -9.56 -5.80
CA LYS A 156 -26.76 -10.20 -7.10
C LYS A 156 -28.04 -11.04 -7.07
N PHE A 157 -28.25 -11.80 -6.00
CA PHE A 157 -29.46 -12.59 -5.81
C PHE A 157 -30.71 -11.70 -5.77
N ALA A 158 -30.72 -10.65 -4.94
CA ALA A 158 -31.84 -9.70 -4.85
C ALA A 158 -32.15 -9.04 -6.20
N LYS A 159 -31.12 -8.66 -6.98
CA LYS A 159 -31.30 -8.15 -8.35
C LYS A 159 -31.90 -9.18 -9.30
N LEU A 160 -31.53 -10.46 -9.18
CA LEU A 160 -32.04 -11.55 -10.01
C LEU A 160 -33.48 -11.94 -9.65
N THR A 161 -33.86 -11.84 -8.37
CA THR A 161 -35.20 -12.22 -7.90
C THR A 161 -36.20 -11.07 -7.84
N GLY A 162 -35.80 -9.86 -8.21
CA GLY A 162 -36.69 -8.70 -8.33
C GLY A 162 -36.91 -7.89 -7.03
N GLY A 163 -36.03 -8.05 -6.03
CA GLY A 163 -36.14 -7.40 -4.71
C GLY A 163 -36.81 -8.27 -3.66
#